data_AF-A0A356FAV1-F1
#
_entry.id   AF-A0A356FAV1-F1
#
_cell.length_a   1.000
_cell.length_b   1.000
_cell.length_c   1.000
_cell.angle_alpha   90.00
_cell.angle_beta   90.00
_cell.angle_gamma   90.00
#
_symmetry.space_group_name_H-M   'P 1'
#
loop_
_entity.id
_entity.type
_entity.pdbx_description
1 polymer ?
#
loop_
_entity_poly.entity_id
_entity_poly.type
_entity_poly.pdbx_seq_one_letter_code
_entity_poly.pdbx_strand_id
1 'polypeptide(L)'
;GHEATRRRKLLLHKREIRKLYKAVSIKGQTLIPLKVYFNKRGIAKVMLGICKGKHAHDKRDATRKRDSEREIRREISRYSK
;
A
#
# COMPACT_ATOMS: atom_id res chain seq x y z
N GLY A 1 -21.91 -12.86 -14.30
CA GLY A 1 -21.42 -11.51 -13.94
C GLY A 1 -20.05 -11.57 -13.29
N HIS A 2 -19.25 -10.51 -13.37
CA HIS A 2 -17.90 -10.44 -12.78
C HIS A 2 -17.97 -10.10 -11.29
N GLU A 3 -17.43 -10.96 -10.42
CA GLU A 3 -17.27 -10.64 -8.99
C GLU A 3 -16.05 -9.72 -8.79
N ALA A 4 -16.28 -8.48 -8.33
CA ALA A 4 -15.25 -7.45 -8.20
C ALA A 4 -14.14 -7.83 -7.19
N THR A 5 -14.48 -8.55 -6.13
CA THR A 5 -13.55 -8.94 -5.03
C THR A 5 -12.97 -10.35 -5.17
N ARG A 6 -13.12 -10.97 -6.36
CA ARG A 6 -12.63 -12.34 -6.60
C ARG A 6 -11.12 -12.47 -6.31
N ARG A 7 -10.75 -13.49 -5.54
CA ARG A 7 -9.34 -13.85 -5.29
C ARG A 7 -8.66 -14.27 -6.62
N ARG A 8 -7.62 -13.54 -7.02
CA ARG A 8 -6.80 -13.83 -8.21
C ARG A 8 -5.44 -14.40 -7.79
N LYS A 9 -5.01 -15.49 -8.43
CA LYS A 9 -3.66 -16.04 -8.22
C LYS A 9 -2.64 -15.13 -8.91
N LEU A 10 -1.57 -14.79 -8.20
CA LEU A 10 -0.43 -14.08 -8.78
C LEU A 10 0.55 -15.08 -9.37
N LEU A 11 1.09 -14.77 -10.55
CA LEU A 11 2.07 -15.59 -11.24
C LEU A 11 3.47 -15.06 -10.90
N LEU A 12 4.23 -15.85 -10.14
CA LEU A 12 5.61 -15.54 -9.74
C LEU A 12 6.49 -16.77 -9.93
N HIS A 13 7.80 -16.56 -10.04
CA HIS A 13 8.76 -17.66 -10.06
C HIS A 13 8.88 -18.32 -8.69
N LYS A 14 9.20 -19.63 -8.66
CA LYS A 14 9.34 -20.42 -7.42
C LYS A 14 10.32 -19.82 -6.40
N ARG A 15 11.36 -19.13 -6.87
CA ARG A 15 12.33 -18.43 -6.00
C ARG A 15 11.74 -17.19 -5.35
N GLU A 16 10.94 -16.43 -6.09
CA GLU A 16 10.27 -15.21 -5.61
C GLU A 16 9.21 -15.55 -4.57
N ILE A 17 8.41 -16.59 -4.83
CA ILE A 17 7.40 -17.08 -3.87
C ILE A 17 8.06 -17.43 -2.54
N ARG A 18 9.16 -18.20 -2.56
CA ARG A 18 9.91 -18.54 -1.34
C ARG A 18 10.46 -17.32 -0.62
N LYS A 19 10.97 -16.32 -1.36
CA LYS A 19 11.48 -15.06 -0.79
C LYS A 19 10.36 -14.27 -0.09
N LEU A 20 9.23 -14.10 -0.77
CA LEU A 20 8.08 -13.35 -0.23
C LEU A 20 7.45 -14.08 0.95
N TYR A 21 7.34 -15.42 0.90
CA TYR A 21 6.82 -16.22 2.00
C TYR A 21 7.66 -16.01 3.26
N LYS A 22 8.99 -16.13 3.17
CA LYS A 22 9.91 -15.84 4.29
C LYS A 22 9.74 -14.44 4.85
N ALA A 23 9.58 -13.43 3.99
CA ALA A 23 9.40 -12.05 4.43
C ALA A 23 8.07 -11.87 5.19
N VAL A 24 6.96 -12.41 4.67
CA VAL A 24 5.63 -12.29 5.31
C VAL A 24 5.54 -13.13 6.59
N SER A 25 6.33 -14.19 6.73
CA SER A 25 6.42 -14.95 7.99
C SER A 25 7.01 -14.14 9.15
N ILE A 26 7.74 -13.05 8.88
CA ILE A 26 8.27 -12.16 9.92
C ILE A 26 7.11 -11.36 10.52
N LYS A 27 6.92 -11.47 11.84
CA LYS A 27 5.85 -10.79 12.56
C LYS A 27 5.87 -9.28 12.29
N GLY A 28 4.71 -8.74 11.89
CA GLY A 28 4.52 -7.32 11.61
C GLY A 28 4.88 -6.87 10.19
N GLN A 29 5.38 -7.78 9.34
CA GLN A 29 5.52 -7.54 7.91
C GLN A 29 4.25 -7.95 7.16
N THR A 30 3.94 -7.25 6.08
CA THR A 30 2.76 -7.51 5.24
C THR A 30 3.09 -7.21 3.79
N LEU A 31 2.64 -8.08 2.89
CA LEU A 31 2.76 -7.90 1.45
C LEU A 31 1.58 -7.05 0.93
N ILE A 32 1.88 -5.94 0.27
CA ILE A 32 0.87 -5.02 -0.27
C ILE A 32 1.10 -4.75 -1.76
N PRO A 33 0.04 -4.44 -2.53
CA PRO A 33 0.19 -3.91 -3.88
C PRO A 33 0.62 -2.44 -3.83
N LEU A 34 1.60 -2.08 -4.66
CA LEU A 34 2.06 -0.70 -4.81
C LEU A 34 1.47 -0.05 -6.06
N LYS A 35 1.48 -0.78 -7.18
CA LYS A 35 0.98 -0.30 -8.48
C LYS A 35 0.46 -1.46 -9.30
N VAL A 36 -0.55 -1.19 -10.10
CA VAL A 36 -1.00 -2.08 -11.20
C VAL A 36 -0.64 -1.39 -12.51
N TYR A 37 -0.04 -2.12 -13.43
CA TYR A 37 0.40 -1.57 -14.73
C TYR A 37 0.29 -2.63 -15.82
N PHE A 38 0.09 -2.20 -17.06
CA PHE A 38 0.08 -3.10 -18.21
C PHE A 38 1.47 -3.18 -18.83
N ASN A 39 1.93 -4.39 -19.15
CA ASN A 39 3.16 -4.56 -19.91
C ASN A 39 2.94 -4.34 -21.42
N LYS A 40 4.01 -4.38 -22.22
CA LYS A 40 3.95 -4.26 -23.69
C LYS A 40 3.05 -5.29 -24.38
N ARG A 41 2.67 -6.38 -23.69
CA ARG A 41 1.79 -7.45 -24.17
C ARG A 41 0.33 -7.28 -23.72
N GLY A 42 -0.02 -6.16 -23.09
CA GLY A 42 -1.37 -5.89 -22.57
C GLY A 42 -1.73 -6.67 -21.30
N ILE A 43 -0.78 -7.34 -20.65
CA ILE A 43 -1.01 -8.12 -19.43
C ILE A 43 -0.88 -7.21 -18.22
N ALA A 44 -1.90 -7.23 -17.35
CA ALA A 44 -1.85 -6.56 -16.06
C ALA A 44 -0.80 -7.20 -15.14
N LYS A 45 0.16 -6.39 -14.69
CA LYS A 45 1.17 -6.72 -13.70
C LYS A 45 0.91 -5.94 -12.42
N VAL A 46 1.18 -6.57 -11.29
CA VAL A 46 1.08 -5.95 -9.97
C VAL A 46 2.48 -5.86 -9.38
N MET A 47 2.89 -4.64 -9.07
CA MET A 47 4.09 -4.39 -8.28
C MET A 47 3.75 -4.59 -6.81
N LEU A 48 4.52 -5.42 -6.11
CA LEU A 48 4.32 -5.74 -4.70
C LEU A 48 5.43 -5.13 -3.85
N GLY A 49 5.08 -4.75 -2.62
CA GLY A 49 6.01 -4.26 -1.60
C GLY A 49 5.80 -5.00 -0.29
N ILE A 50 6.88 -5.22 0.45
CA ILE A 50 6.82 -5.65 1.85
C ILE A 50 6.85 -4.39 2.71
N CYS A 51 5.88 -4.27 3.62
CA CYS A 51 5.77 -3.13 4.51
C CYS A 51 5.62 -3.60 5.95
N LYS A 52 6.11 -2.79 6.89
CA LYS A 52 5.85 -2.97 8.32
C LYS A 52 4.63 -2.15 8.71
N GLY A 53 3.67 -2.77 9.38
CA GLY A 53 2.53 -2.04 9.96
C GLY A 53 3.00 -1.07 11.04
N LYS A 54 2.49 0.17 11.03
CA LYS A 54 2.70 1.13 12.14
C LYS A 54 2.00 0.66 13.40
N HIS A 55 2.59 0.89 14.57
CA HIS A 55 1.92 0.63 15.84
C HIS A 55 0.73 1.58 16.04
N ALA A 56 -0.24 1.19 16.87
CA ALA A 56 -1.45 1.99 17.08
C ALA A 56 -1.13 3.40 17.65
N HIS A 57 -0.11 3.51 18.49
CA HIS A 57 0.43 4.78 18.97
C HIS A 57 0.89 5.67 17.81
N ASP A 58 1.78 5.16 16.96
CA ASP A 58 2.32 5.89 15.80
C ASP A 58 1.22 6.34 14.81
N LYS A 59 0.12 5.59 14.73
CA LYS A 59 -1.03 5.98 13.91
C LYS A 59 -1.74 7.21 14.48
N ARG A 60 -1.90 7.31 15.80
CA ARG A 60 -2.56 8.46 16.45
C ARG A 60 -1.78 9.75 16.20
N ASP A 61 -0.46 9.72 16.43
CA ASP A 61 0.38 10.90 16.21
C ASP A 61 0.44 11.29 14.73
N ALA A 62 0.52 10.31 13.82
CA ALA A 62 0.48 10.57 12.39
C ALA A 62 -0.86 11.17 11.92
N THR A 63 -1.98 10.74 12.51
CA THR A 63 -3.30 11.33 12.22
C THR A 63 -3.39 12.75 12.76
N ARG A 64 -3.00 12.99 14.02
CA ARG A 64 -2.96 14.33 14.62
C ARG A 64 -2.15 15.30 13.75
N LYS A 65 -0.93 14.92 13.38
CA LYS A 65 -0.06 15.76 12.53
C LYS A 65 -0.70 16.07 11.17
N ARG A 66 -1.30 15.07 10.52
CA ARG A 66 -1.94 15.24 9.21
C ARG A 66 -3.16 16.17 9.27
N ASP A 67 -3.94 16.07 10.34
CA ASP A 67 -5.11 16.92 10.54
C ASP A 67 -4.70 18.37 10.81
N SER A 68 -3.69 18.59 11.67
CA SER A 68 -3.11 19.93 11.90
C SER A 68 -2.53 20.54 10.62
N GLU A 69 -1.77 19.79 9.82
CA GLU A 69 -1.24 20.26 8.53
C GLU A 69 -2.36 20.64 7.53
N ARG A 70 -3.47 19.88 7.54
CA ARG A 70 -4.63 20.15 6.68
C ARG A 70 -5.35 21.42 7.12
N GLU A 71 -5.47 21.66 8.42
CA GLU A 71 -6.09 22.87 8.97
C GLU A 71 -5.25 24.11 8.66
N ILE A 72 -3.93 24.07 8.90
CA ILE A 72 -3.00 25.14 8.52
C ILE A 72 -3.10 25.45 7.04
N ARG A 73 -3.11 24.43 6.16
CA ARG A 73 -3.23 24.63 4.71
C ARG A 73 -4.56 25.28 4.31
N ARG A 74 -5.66 24.93 5.00
CA ARG A 74 -6.97 25.56 4.77
C ARG A 74 -6.97 27.02 5.18
N GLU A 75 -6.38 27.36 6.33
CA GLU A 75 -6.28 28.75 6.79
C GLU A 75 -5.40 29.59 5.86
N ILE A 76 -4.21 29.09 5.47
CA ILE A 76 -3.34 29.77 4.50
C ILE A 76 -4.09 30.05 3.18
N SER A 77 -4.83 29.06 2.66
CA SER A 77 -5.64 29.23 1.44
C SER A 77 -6.81 30.20 1.62
N ARG A 78 -7.27 30.43 2.84
CA ARG A 78 -8.35 31.36 3.17
C ARG A 78 -7.85 32.80 3.23
N TYR A 79 -6.62 33.00 3.72
CA TYR A 79 -5.93 34.30 3.76
C TYR A 79 -5.37 34.74 2.39
N SER A 80 -5.08 33.80 1.47
CA SER A 80 -4.61 34.13 0.12
C SER A 80 -5.74 34.45 -0.87
N LYS A 81 -6.96 34.60 -0.39
CA LYS A 81 -8.17 34.96 -1.14
C LYS A 81 -8.65 36.33 -0.66
#